data_AF-A0A1W9UFP1-F1
#
_entry.id   AF-A0A1W9UFP1-F1
#
_cell.length_a   1.000
_cell.length_b   1.000
_cell.length_c   1.000
_cell.angle_alpha   90.00
_cell.angle_beta   90.00
_cell.angle_gamma   90.00
#
_symmetry.space_group_name_H-M   'P 1'
#
loop_
_entity.id
_entity.type
_entity.pdbx_description
1 polymer ?
#
loop_
_entity_poly.entity_id
_entity_poly.type
_entity_poly.pdbx_seq_one_letter_code
_entity_poly.pdbx_strand_id
1 'polypeptide(L)'
;MRAGRVLDPVLAPLGMTTKRYMLFGRQYRGEIAGREVEVYFVPSRANWPAQLDIYVEADIGTRVAIGRQRPLLDCRHCARLEVVGAEMEALQVYAQDAERATRLLSDAANSAAIARLLDDQEAYGLREVYLQPERVWLRAHPRRMEGKRFRQWLDAVLVLAR
;
A
#
# COMPACT_ATOMS: atom_id res chain seq x y z
N MET A 1 -13.95 20.90 4.34
CA MET A 1 -12.67 20.77 3.61
C MET A 1 -12.85 19.76 2.46
N ARG A 2 -12.79 20.20 1.19
CA ARG A 2 -13.07 19.34 0.00
C ARG A 2 -11.98 18.27 -0.24
N ALA A 3 -10.73 18.58 0.07
CA ALA A 3 -9.59 17.70 -0.18
C ALA A 3 -9.69 16.33 0.51
N GLY A 4 -10.20 16.27 1.75
CA GLY A 4 -10.38 15.00 2.47
C GLY A 4 -11.44 14.09 1.85
N ARG A 5 -12.33 14.60 1.00
CA ARG A 5 -13.44 13.86 0.37
C ARG A 5 -13.11 13.32 -1.03
N VAL A 6 -11.87 13.47 -1.48
CA VAL A 6 -11.46 13.09 -2.85
C VAL A 6 -11.64 11.61 -3.15
N LEU A 7 -11.69 10.77 -2.12
CA LEU A 7 -11.88 9.32 -2.26
C LEU A 7 -13.34 8.88 -2.14
N ASP A 8 -14.26 9.74 -1.66
CA ASP A 8 -15.68 9.38 -1.52
C ASP A 8 -16.27 8.81 -2.82
N PRO A 9 -16.07 9.42 -4.01
CA PRO A 9 -16.68 8.93 -5.25
C PRO A 9 -16.12 7.58 -5.71
N VAL A 10 -14.94 7.18 -5.23
CA VAL A 10 -14.31 5.90 -5.57
C VAL A 10 -14.67 4.82 -4.56
N LEU A 11 -14.77 5.17 -3.28
CA LEU A 11 -14.95 4.23 -2.19
C LEU A 11 -16.42 3.94 -1.87
N ALA A 12 -17.31 4.93 -2.02
CA ALA A 12 -18.74 4.72 -1.77
C ALA A 12 -19.38 3.67 -2.70
N PRO A 13 -19.09 3.64 -4.02
CA PRO A 13 -19.61 2.58 -4.91
C PRO A 13 -19.11 1.17 -4.57
N LEU A 14 -18.02 1.06 -3.79
CA LEU A 14 -17.47 -0.23 -3.34
C LEU A 14 -18.06 -0.68 -2.00
N GLY A 15 -19.11 -0.01 -1.52
CA GLY A 15 -19.72 -0.34 -0.23
C GLY A 15 -18.88 0.08 0.98
N MET A 16 -17.81 0.86 0.79
CA MET A 16 -17.01 1.34 1.92
C MET A 16 -17.74 2.44 2.68
N THR A 17 -17.83 2.27 4.00
CA THR A 17 -18.47 3.21 4.91
C THR A 17 -17.43 4.17 5.49
N THR A 18 -17.75 5.45 5.58
CA THR A 18 -16.90 6.41 6.31
C THR A 18 -17.18 6.26 7.81
N LYS A 19 -16.22 5.77 8.60
CA LYS A 19 -16.42 5.56 10.05
C LYS A 19 -16.16 6.82 10.89
N ARG A 20 -15.14 7.61 10.55
CA ARG A 20 -14.76 8.81 11.32
C ARG A 20 -14.21 9.92 10.43
N TYR A 21 -14.63 11.14 10.73
CA TYR A 21 -13.85 12.33 10.41
C TYR A 21 -12.78 12.44 11.49
N MET A 22 -11.56 11.98 11.19
CA MET A 22 -10.42 12.53 11.93
C MET A 22 -10.46 14.05 11.72
N LEU A 23 -10.05 14.86 12.70
CA LEU A 23 -10.11 16.33 12.62
C LEU A 23 -9.69 16.86 11.23
N PHE A 24 -8.76 16.13 10.61
CA PHE A 24 -8.08 16.51 9.41
C PHE A 24 -8.06 15.51 8.25
N GLY A 25 -8.66 14.33 8.39
CA GLY A 25 -8.62 13.23 7.41
C GLY A 25 -9.89 12.37 7.43
N ARG A 26 -9.87 11.25 6.71
CA ARG A 26 -11.00 10.30 6.65
C ARG A 26 -10.53 8.87 6.78
N GLN A 27 -11.37 8.09 7.45
CA GLN A 27 -11.24 6.65 7.57
C GLN A 27 -12.43 5.99 6.89
N TYR A 28 -12.14 5.02 6.04
CA TYR A 28 -13.11 4.17 5.36
C TYR A 28 -12.90 2.73 5.78
N ARG A 29 -13.99 1.99 5.97
CA ARG A 29 -13.97 0.54 6.21
C ARG A 29 -15.07 -0.13 5.42
N GLY A 30 -14.77 -1.30 4.89
CA GLY A 30 -15.73 -2.13 4.18
C GLY A 30 -15.10 -3.47 3.82
N GLU A 31 -15.79 -4.21 2.99
CA GLU A 31 -15.32 -5.48 2.45
C GLU A 31 -15.23 -5.35 0.93
N ILE A 32 -14.12 -5.80 0.34
CA ILE A 32 -13.96 -5.86 -1.11
C ILE A 32 -13.49 -7.26 -1.48
N ALA A 33 -14.28 -7.95 -2.30
CA ALA A 33 -14.03 -9.31 -2.74
C ALA A 33 -13.80 -10.31 -1.57
N GLY A 34 -14.61 -10.23 -0.51
CA GLY A 34 -14.53 -11.13 0.63
C GLY A 34 -13.45 -10.80 1.66
N ARG A 35 -12.79 -9.64 1.56
CA ARG A 35 -11.67 -9.25 2.43
C ARG A 35 -11.96 -7.93 3.12
N GLU A 36 -11.65 -7.83 4.41
CA GLU A 36 -11.73 -6.56 5.10
C GLU A 36 -10.71 -5.55 4.52
N VAL A 37 -11.19 -4.34 4.22
CA VAL A 37 -10.38 -3.23 3.72
C VAL A 37 -10.56 -2.02 4.63
N GLU A 38 -9.44 -1.43 5.05
CA GLU A 38 -9.42 -0.15 5.75
C GLU A 38 -8.56 0.86 4.99
N VAL A 39 -9.08 2.07 4.79
CA VAL A 39 -8.37 3.16 4.11
C VAL A 39 -8.34 4.38 5.02
N TYR A 40 -7.16 4.91 5.26
CA TYR A 40 -6.95 6.15 6.00
C TYR A 40 -6.33 7.18 5.05
N PHE A 41 -6.97 8.35 4.93
CA PHE A 41 -6.45 9.42 4.09
C PHE A 41 -6.42 10.74 4.84
N VAL A 42 -5.22 11.33 4.91
CA VAL A 42 -4.98 12.66 5.44
C VAL A 42 -4.44 13.53 4.29
N PRO A 43 -5.17 14.56 3.83
CA PRO A 43 -4.68 15.48 2.81
C PRO A 43 -3.50 16.32 3.33
N SER A 44 -2.67 16.80 2.41
CA SER A 44 -1.53 17.67 2.72
C SER A 44 -1.96 18.98 3.39
N ARG A 45 -1.12 19.48 4.30
CA ARG A 45 -1.40 20.67 5.13
C ARG A 45 -0.12 21.39 5.50
N ALA A 46 0.03 22.66 5.08
CA ALA A 46 1.19 23.47 5.40
C ALA A 46 2.50 22.66 5.23
N ASN A 47 3.11 22.23 6.34
CA ASN A 47 4.39 21.51 6.38
C ASN A 47 4.25 19.97 6.43
N TRP A 48 3.03 19.44 6.39
CA TRP A 48 2.74 18.00 6.47
C TRP A 48 2.35 17.46 5.09
N PRO A 49 3.12 16.50 4.53
CA PRO A 49 2.73 15.85 3.29
C PRO A 49 1.43 15.07 3.48
N ALA A 50 0.72 14.79 2.40
CA ALA A 50 -0.42 13.90 2.48
C ALA A 50 0.02 12.50 2.91
N GLN A 51 -0.88 11.77 3.56
CA GLN A 51 -0.68 10.38 3.95
C GLN A 51 -1.90 9.57 3.52
N LEU A 52 -1.63 8.42 2.92
CA LEU A 52 -2.60 7.41 2.57
C LEU A 52 -2.10 6.06 3.09
N ASP A 53 -2.94 5.38 3.86
CA ASP A 53 -2.74 4.01 4.26
C ASP A 53 -3.90 3.16 3.72
N ILE A 54 -3.57 2.06 3.04
CA ILE A 54 -4.54 1.05 2.60
C ILE A 54 -4.14 -0.27 3.28
N TYR A 55 -5.03 -0.82 4.09
CA TYR A 55 -4.91 -2.12 4.71
C TYR A 55 -5.92 -3.07 4.08
N VAL A 56 -5.46 -4.25 3.68
CA VAL A 56 -6.31 -5.33 3.15
C VAL A 56 -5.96 -6.62 3.87
N GLU A 57 -6.97 -7.29 4.43
CA GLU A 57 -6.84 -8.60 5.06
C GLU A 57 -6.29 -9.67 4.11
N ALA A 58 -5.27 -10.42 4.56
CA ALA A 58 -4.60 -11.46 3.78
C ALA A 58 -3.84 -12.44 4.65
N ASP A 59 -3.82 -13.73 4.32
CA ASP A 59 -3.01 -14.74 5.02
C ASP A 59 -1.63 -14.89 4.35
N ILE A 60 -0.72 -13.95 4.63
CA ILE A 60 0.64 -13.96 4.07
C ILE A 60 1.56 -14.89 4.88
N GLY A 61 1.34 -14.96 6.19
CA GLY A 61 2.14 -15.76 7.12
C GLY A 61 3.62 -15.37 7.24
N THR A 62 4.04 -14.21 6.73
CA THR A 62 5.40 -13.66 6.91
C THR A 62 5.41 -12.14 6.87
N ARG A 63 6.53 -11.55 7.30
CA ARG A 63 6.79 -10.11 7.21
C ARG A 63 7.76 -9.82 6.08
N VAL A 64 7.33 -8.94 5.18
CA VAL A 64 8.15 -8.38 4.09
C VAL A 64 7.89 -6.88 4.02
N ALA A 65 8.95 -6.08 3.90
CA ALA A 65 8.84 -4.66 3.62
C ALA A 65 9.58 -4.31 2.34
N ILE A 66 8.94 -3.52 1.49
CA ILE A 66 9.38 -3.20 0.13
C ILE A 66 9.24 -1.70 -0.10
N GLY A 67 10.31 -1.07 -0.58
CA GLY A 67 10.28 0.34 -0.96
C GLY A 67 11.55 0.74 -1.73
N ARG A 68 11.59 1.96 -2.27
CA ARG A 68 12.78 2.47 -2.98
C ARG A 68 13.86 2.98 -2.03
N GLN A 69 13.49 3.39 -0.82
CA GLN A 69 14.38 4.00 0.17
C GLN A 69 13.98 3.58 1.59
N ARG A 70 14.91 3.69 2.54
CA ARG A 70 14.62 3.55 3.98
C ARG A 70 14.03 4.85 4.54
N PRO A 71 13.27 4.82 5.67
CA PRO A 71 13.09 3.67 6.56
C PRO A 71 11.77 2.91 6.37
N LEU A 72 11.91 1.60 6.13
CA LEU A 72 10.82 0.64 6.18
C LEU A 72 10.49 0.28 7.64
N LEU A 73 9.25 0.54 8.06
CA LEU A 73 8.84 0.51 9.47
C LEU A 73 8.73 -0.91 10.05
N ASP A 74 8.04 -1.82 9.38
CA ASP A 74 7.60 -3.10 9.96
C ASP A 74 8.68 -4.19 9.97
N CYS A 75 9.67 -4.09 9.08
CA CYS A 75 10.75 -5.07 8.92
C CYS A 75 12.14 -4.44 9.14
N ARG A 76 12.25 -3.46 10.05
CA ARG A 76 13.49 -2.70 10.30
C ARG A 76 14.72 -3.57 10.65
N HIS A 77 14.48 -4.73 11.26
CA HIS A 77 15.50 -5.70 11.70
C HIS A 77 15.62 -6.92 10.77
N CYS A 78 14.82 -6.98 9.72
CA CYS A 78 14.85 -8.08 8.77
C CYS A 78 16.10 -8.00 7.89
N ALA A 79 16.54 -9.17 7.41
CA ALA A 79 17.62 -9.24 6.44
C ALA A 79 17.16 -8.66 5.10
N ARG A 80 18.08 -8.00 4.38
CA ARG A 80 17.85 -7.61 3.00
C ARG A 80 17.78 -8.86 2.14
N LEU A 81 16.76 -8.94 1.30
CA LEU A 81 16.58 -10.00 0.33
C LEU A 81 16.99 -9.48 -1.04
N GLU A 82 17.91 -10.19 -1.70
CA GLU A 82 18.20 -9.96 -3.10
C GLU A 82 17.12 -10.64 -3.94
N VAL A 83 16.43 -9.86 -4.77
CA VAL A 83 15.31 -10.32 -5.60
C VAL A 83 15.71 -10.23 -7.05
N VAL A 84 15.36 -11.25 -7.83
CA VAL A 84 15.68 -11.32 -9.25
C VAL A 84 14.50 -10.81 -10.07
N GLY A 85 14.78 -9.93 -11.04
CA GLY A 85 13.78 -9.40 -11.98
C GLY A 85 13.98 -7.90 -12.22
N ALA A 86 13.91 -7.48 -13.49
CA ALA A 86 14.14 -6.09 -13.89
C ALA A 86 13.20 -5.10 -13.18
N GLU A 87 11.96 -5.52 -12.88
CA GLU A 87 10.97 -4.68 -12.19
C GLU A 87 11.30 -4.45 -10.71
N MET A 88 12.19 -5.24 -10.13
CA MET A 88 12.54 -5.24 -8.71
C MET A 88 13.94 -4.64 -8.43
N GLU A 89 14.74 -4.38 -9.47
CA GLU A 89 16.16 -3.98 -9.34
C GLU A 89 16.36 -2.68 -8.52
N ALA A 90 15.42 -1.73 -8.65
CA ALA A 90 15.46 -0.47 -7.92
C ALA A 90 14.79 -0.53 -6.54
N LEU A 91 14.30 -1.70 -6.12
CA LEU A 91 13.56 -1.88 -4.88
C LEU A 91 14.43 -2.52 -3.80
N GLN A 92 14.30 -2.02 -2.57
CA GLN A 92 14.85 -2.66 -1.40
C GLN A 92 13.78 -3.55 -0.78
N VAL A 93 14.10 -4.84 -0.65
CA VAL A 93 13.24 -5.84 -0.02
C VAL A 93 13.89 -6.32 1.27
N TYR A 94 13.11 -6.37 2.33
CA TYR A 94 13.53 -6.91 3.62
C TYR A 94 12.50 -7.91 4.09
N ALA A 95 12.95 -9.08 4.51
CA ALA A 95 12.06 -10.18 4.87
C ALA A 95 12.47 -10.87 6.17
N GLN A 96 11.47 -11.28 6.95
CA GLN A 96 11.68 -12.12 8.14
C GLN A 96 12.09 -13.55 7.75
N ASP A 97 11.48 -14.08 6.69
CA ASP A 97 11.75 -15.40 6.11
C ASP A 97 12.06 -15.22 4.62
N ALA A 98 13.34 -15.38 4.26
CA ALA A 98 13.83 -15.17 2.90
C ALA A 98 13.21 -16.15 1.90
N GLU A 99 13.05 -17.43 2.27
CA GLU A 99 12.57 -18.46 1.35
C GLU A 99 11.09 -18.24 1.03
N ARG A 100 10.27 -17.98 2.06
CA ARG A 100 8.85 -17.67 1.87
C ARG A 100 8.65 -16.36 1.12
N ALA A 101 9.43 -15.32 1.43
CA ALA A 101 9.36 -14.05 0.70
C ALA A 101 9.77 -14.22 -0.77
N THR A 102 10.83 -14.97 -1.07
CA THR A 102 11.22 -15.25 -2.46
C THR A 102 10.11 -15.96 -3.22
N ARG A 103 9.45 -16.95 -2.62
CA ARG A 103 8.30 -17.62 -3.26
C ARG A 103 7.14 -16.65 -3.54
N LEU A 104 6.78 -15.81 -2.58
CA LEU A 104 5.74 -14.79 -2.75
C LEU A 104 6.07 -13.80 -3.87
N LEU A 105 7.34 -13.38 -3.97
CA LEU A 105 7.81 -12.39 -4.93
C LEU A 105 8.12 -12.97 -6.31
N SER A 106 8.30 -14.28 -6.40
CA SER A 106 8.49 -15.00 -7.68
C SER A 106 7.16 -15.23 -8.41
N ASP A 107 6.03 -15.04 -7.74
CA ASP A 107 4.73 -14.99 -8.41
C ASP A 107 4.64 -13.74 -9.32
N ALA A 108 4.27 -13.96 -10.57
CA ALA A 108 4.25 -12.93 -11.60
C ALA A 108 3.18 -11.85 -11.33
N ALA A 109 2.06 -12.22 -10.70
CA ALA A 109 1.02 -11.25 -10.35
C ALA A 109 1.47 -10.36 -9.19
N ASN A 110 2.13 -10.94 -8.19
CA ASN A 110 2.64 -10.21 -7.04
C ASN A 110 3.77 -9.24 -7.41
N SER A 111 4.77 -9.71 -8.16
CA SER A 111 5.87 -8.85 -8.64
C SER A 111 5.35 -7.69 -9.48
N ALA A 112 4.46 -7.94 -10.46
CA ALA A 112 3.85 -6.89 -11.26
C ALA A 112 3.00 -5.91 -10.42
N ALA A 113 2.29 -6.39 -9.40
CA ALA A 113 1.52 -5.54 -8.50
C ALA A 113 2.42 -4.62 -7.67
N ILE A 114 3.53 -5.16 -7.12
CA ILE A 114 4.54 -4.39 -6.39
C ILE A 114 5.18 -3.34 -7.30
N ALA A 115 5.60 -3.73 -8.50
CA ALA A 115 6.18 -2.83 -9.48
C ALA A 115 5.24 -1.66 -9.78
N ARG A 116 3.96 -1.93 -10.07
CA ARG A 116 2.94 -0.89 -10.30
C ARG A 116 2.69 0.00 -9.08
N LEU A 117 2.72 -0.55 -7.87
CA LEU A 117 2.58 0.23 -6.64
C LEU A 117 3.77 1.16 -6.43
N LEU A 118 4.98 0.72 -6.78
CA LEU A 118 6.21 1.43 -6.49
C LEU A 118 6.81 2.13 -7.71
N ASP A 119 6.12 2.14 -8.84
CA ASP A 119 6.49 2.86 -10.07
C ASP A 119 6.31 4.38 -9.92
N ASP A 120 7.14 5.16 -10.61
CA ASP A 120 7.06 6.63 -10.70
C ASP A 120 6.77 7.35 -9.36
N GLN A 121 7.59 7.05 -8.34
CA GLN A 121 7.49 7.71 -7.02
C GLN A 121 7.89 9.18 -7.07
N GLU A 122 8.67 9.59 -8.06
CA GLU A 122 9.04 10.98 -8.26
C GLU A 122 7.82 11.83 -8.62
N ALA A 123 6.98 11.38 -9.57
CA ALA A 123 5.77 12.09 -9.96
C ALA A 123 4.64 11.94 -8.92
N TYR A 124 4.41 10.74 -8.40
CA TYR A 124 3.21 10.47 -7.60
C TYR A 124 3.44 10.47 -6.08
N GLY A 125 4.68 10.58 -5.63
CA GLY A 125 5.07 10.59 -4.21
C GLY A 125 5.57 9.25 -3.69
N LEU A 126 6.14 9.26 -2.48
CA LEU A 126 6.78 8.08 -1.89
C LEU A 126 5.75 7.01 -1.52
N ARG A 127 6.12 5.74 -1.73
CA ARG A 127 5.29 4.58 -1.45
C ARG A 127 6.13 3.42 -0.91
N GLU A 128 5.54 2.69 0.03
CA GLU A 128 6.10 1.51 0.67
C GLU A 128 5.01 0.45 0.77
N VAL A 129 5.38 -0.81 0.53
CA VAL A 129 4.49 -1.96 0.65
C VAL A 129 4.99 -2.85 1.78
N TYR A 130 4.07 -3.24 2.65
CA TYR A 130 4.31 -4.13 3.76
C TYR A 130 3.40 -5.34 3.62
N LEU A 131 4.00 -6.52 3.50
CA LEU A 131 3.28 -7.78 3.62
C LEU A 131 3.45 -8.22 5.08
N GLN A 132 2.36 -8.28 5.82
CA GLN A 132 2.33 -8.68 7.22
C GLN A 132 1.56 -9.99 7.32
N PRO A 133 1.74 -10.79 8.40
CA PRO A 133 1.15 -12.12 8.47
C PRO A 133 -0.34 -12.20 8.15
N GLU A 134 -1.12 -11.18 8.56
CA GLU A 134 -2.58 -11.15 8.43
C GLU A 134 -3.10 -10.04 7.50
N ARG A 135 -2.21 -9.30 6.81
CA ARG A 135 -2.63 -8.22 5.91
C ARG A 135 -1.54 -7.72 4.97
N VAL A 136 -1.98 -7.09 3.89
CA VAL A 136 -1.17 -6.22 3.05
C VAL A 136 -1.41 -4.77 3.47
N TRP A 137 -0.35 -3.99 3.57
CA TRP A 137 -0.40 -2.56 3.87
C TRP A 137 0.39 -1.76 2.83
N LEU A 138 -0.30 -0.88 2.11
CA LEU A 138 0.33 0.18 1.33
C LEU A 138 0.37 1.45 2.16
N ARG A 139 1.57 1.98 2.38
CA ARG A 139 1.77 3.32 2.93
C ARG A 139 2.23 4.25 1.80
N ALA A 140 1.56 5.37 1.65
CA ALA A 140 1.82 6.31 0.58
C ALA A 140 1.82 7.76 1.08
N HIS A 141 2.72 8.56 0.52
CA HIS A 141 2.79 10.01 0.69
C HIS A 141 2.54 10.70 -0.65
N PRO A 142 1.27 10.70 -1.12
CA PRO A 142 0.95 11.18 -2.45
C PRO A 142 1.19 12.68 -2.56
N ARG A 143 1.83 13.13 -3.65
CA ARG A 143 1.93 14.59 -3.92
C ARG A 143 0.55 15.21 -4.15
N ARG A 144 -0.30 14.47 -4.86
CA ARG A 144 -1.71 14.77 -5.11
C ARG A 144 -2.50 13.47 -5.15
N MET A 145 -3.68 13.46 -4.54
CA MET A 145 -4.57 12.30 -4.57
C MET A 145 -5.64 12.46 -5.63
N GLU A 146 -5.82 11.45 -6.47
CA GLU A 146 -6.79 11.39 -7.55
C GLU A 146 -7.49 10.03 -7.56
N GLY A 147 -8.79 10.02 -7.87
CA GLY A 147 -9.60 8.80 -7.76
C GLY A 147 -9.11 7.64 -8.63
N LYS A 148 -8.73 7.92 -9.89
CA LYS A 148 -8.19 6.90 -10.81
C LYS A 148 -6.89 6.29 -10.28
N ARG A 149 -5.98 7.12 -9.75
CA ARG A 149 -4.70 6.67 -9.20
C ARG A 149 -4.90 5.85 -7.93
N PHE A 150 -5.75 6.33 -7.03
CA PHE A 150 -6.15 5.58 -5.85
C PHE A 150 -6.71 4.21 -6.22
N ARG A 151 -7.59 4.15 -7.22
CA ARG A 151 -8.18 2.88 -7.68
C ARG A 151 -7.12 1.90 -8.17
N GLN A 152 -6.17 2.36 -8.99
CA GLN A 152 -5.06 1.55 -9.46
C GLN A 152 -4.22 0.99 -8.30
N TRP A 153 -3.97 1.80 -7.27
CA TRP A 153 -3.24 1.33 -6.09
C TRP A 153 -4.05 0.33 -5.27
N LEU A 154 -5.34 0.60 -5.03
CA LEU A 154 -6.21 -0.34 -4.32
C LEU A 154 -6.29 -1.69 -5.04
N ASP A 155 -6.47 -1.69 -6.37
CA ASP A 155 -6.53 -2.91 -7.16
C ASP A 155 -5.22 -3.70 -7.08
N ALA A 156 -4.07 -3.03 -7.07
CA ALA A 156 -2.77 -3.70 -6.92
C ALA A 156 -2.56 -4.26 -5.50
N VAL A 157 -3.00 -3.57 -4.44
CA VAL A 157 -2.98 -4.11 -3.07
C VAL A 157 -3.89 -5.34 -2.95
N LEU A 158 -5.06 -5.31 -3.58
CA LEU A 158 -5.99 -6.46 -3.61
C LEU A 158 -5.42 -7.66 -4.37
N VAL A 159 -4.53 -7.46 -5.34
CA VAL A 159 -3.80 -8.57 -5.99
C VAL A 159 -2.83 -9.22 -5.01
N LEU A 160 -2.07 -8.41 -4.25
CA LEU A 160 -1.11 -8.91 -3.25
C LEU A 160 -1.77 -9.64 -2.09
N ALA A 161 -3.04 -9.35 -1.83
CA ALA A 161 -3.78 -9.97 -0.75
C ALA A 161 -4.35 -11.36 -1.13
N ARG A 162 -4.16 -11.85 -2.36
CA ARG A 162 -4.83 -13.06 -2.86
C ARG A 162 -4.29 -14.36 -2.26
#